data_AF-A0A354H0A3-F1
#
_entry.id   AF-A0A354H0A3-F1
#
_cell.length_a   1.000
_cell.length_b   1.000
_cell.length_c   1.000
_cell.angle_alpha   90.00
_cell.angle_beta   90.00
_cell.angle_gamma   90.00
#
_symmetry.space_group_name_H-M   'P 1'
#
loop_
_entity.id
_entity.type
_entity.pdbx_description
1 polymer ?
#
loop_
_entity_poly.entity_id
_entity_poly.type
_entity_poly.pdbx_seq_one_letter_code
_entity_poly.pdbx_strand_id
1 'polypeptide(L)'
;MLFGLPGAGKSSLLGALAQAAESQPHLLDGRIADPSPNLADLRRSVYHHGSPEPGHQIVSYSFDYEPAGKSTPLGAVVLDCDGRAADALIRNPAPIAGALSQEMLNADALVLAVDASAPLERLDADFGEFDGFLRRMEHHRGERTEIGGLPVFLVLTKCDKIARPGATTADWLEQIEERKREIGRRFRKFLAGREAAHQPAAFGRIHLQLWATAVWRPSLAGAEANPADPYGVAELFRQCLDQAATFRDRRDNSAHRLVQMTLATVGGVLALLVAAASLVASDALHQPPSALQIQVESLRSMEAPTAVERLRGSPERLRPHLDQWRTIHDDTDFARLPSGLRVYAEDRLSELETYIPWLEKLEETPPPREAVTEEELRDLRAELAGPLAPPRADWDATDAGRLWTARAAEVKALLTAIDDLRTWYQRAYDDADALWTFTGHTAGGLDWTGWARDVEKRLDPSKKPPH
;
A
#
# COMPACT_ATOMS: atom_id res chain seq x y z
N MET A 1 -6.43 -3.53 12.51
CA MET A 1 -5.33 -2.55 12.61
C MET A 1 -5.76 -1.40 13.52
N LEU A 2 -4.90 -1.00 14.47
CA LEU A 2 -5.12 0.13 15.37
C LEU A 2 -4.21 1.30 14.96
N PHE A 3 -4.82 2.39 14.49
CA PHE A 3 -4.16 3.57 13.96
C PHE A 3 -4.54 4.82 14.76
N GLY A 4 -3.60 5.75 14.91
CA GLY A 4 -3.78 6.95 15.72
C GLY A 4 -2.45 7.66 15.94
N LEU A 5 -2.50 8.96 16.15
CA LEU A 5 -1.29 9.76 16.36
C LEU A 5 -0.59 9.45 17.69
N PRO A 6 0.67 9.88 17.86
CA PRO A 6 1.38 9.73 19.13
C PRO A 6 0.56 10.29 20.30
N GLY A 7 0.41 9.46 21.33
CA GLY A 7 -0.39 9.80 22.51
C GLY A 7 -1.89 9.61 22.35
N ALA A 8 -2.42 9.09 21.23
CA ALA A 8 -3.86 8.79 21.10
C ALA A 8 -4.34 7.63 21.99
N GLY A 9 -3.48 7.02 22.83
CA GLY A 9 -3.88 5.99 23.81
C GLY A 9 -4.06 4.58 23.24
N LYS A 10 -3.47 4.27 22.08
CA LYS A 10 -3.58 2.96 21.39
C LYS A 10 -3.07 1.79 22.24
N SER A 11 -1.82 1.85 22.69
CA SER A 11 -1.21 0.79 23.49
C SER A 11 -1.89 0.66 24.85
N SER A 12 -2.35 1.79 25.43
CA SER A 12 -3.17 1.76 26.65
C SER A 12 -4.52 1.09 26.44
N LEU A 13 -5.15 1.27 25.28
CA LEU A 13 -6.39 0.61 24.90
C LEU A 13 -6.21 -0.91 24.78
N LEU A 14 -5.06 -1.39 24.28
CA LEU A 14 -4.74 -2.82 24.22
C LEU A 14 -4.43 -3.42 25.59
N GLY A 15 -3.71 -2.69 26.46
CA GLY A 15 -3.55 -3.12 27.86
C GLY A 15 -4.89 -3.15 28.60
N ALA A 16 -5.80 -2.22 28.30
CA ALA A 16 -7.16 -2.22 28.82
C ALA A 16 -8.00 -3.40 28.29
N LEU A 17 -7.78 -3.87 27.07
CA LEU A 17 -8.44 -5.07 26.55
C LEU A 17 -8.07 -6.30 27.39
N ALA A 18 -6.79 -6.47 27.66
CA ALA A 18 -6.31 -7.58 28.50
C ALA A 18 -6.85 -7.50 29.93
N GLN A 19 -7.03 -6.29 30.48
CA GLN A 19 -7.70 -6.09 31.76
C GLN A 19 -9.20 -6.40 31.69
N ALA A 20 -9.90 -5.95 30.64
CA ALA A 20 -11.33 -6.18 30.45
C ALA A 20 -11.64 -7.68 30.28
N ALA A 21 -10.75 -8.42 29.62
CA ALA A 21 -10.89 -9.87 29.47
C ALA A 21 -10.89 -10.63 30.80
N GLU A 22 -10.19 -10.13 31.83
CA GLU A 22 -10.17 -10.71 33.17
C GLU A 22 -11.28 -10.17 34.07
N SER A 23 -11.47 -8.85 34.10
CA SER A 23 -12.38 -8.16 35.02
C SER A 23 -13.84 -8.14 34.54
N GLN A 24 -14.07 -8.17 33.22
CA GLN A 24 -15.38 -7.97 32.58
C GLN A 24 -15.67 -9.00 31.49
N PRO A 25 -15.49 -10.32 31.73
CA PRO A 25 -15.68 -11.35 30.69
C PRO A 25 -17.09 -11.38 30.08
N HIS A 26 -18.10 -10.98 30.86
CA HIS A 26 -19.49 -10.90 30.42
C HIS A 26 -19.75 -9.79 29.38
N LEU A 27 -18.98 -8.69 29.38
CA LEU A 27 -19.10 -7.61 28.40
C LEU A 27 -18.39 -7.94 27.09
N LEU A 28 -17.31 -8.70 27.20
CA LEU A 28 -16.61 -9.23 26.03
C LEU A 28 -17.45 -10.30 25.32
N ASP A 29 -18.37 -10.95 26.04
CA ASP A 29 -19.20 -12.06 25.54
C ASP A 29 -18.34 -13.18 24.95
N GLY A 30 -17.26 -13.51 25.66
CA GLY A 30 -16.25 -14.46 25.23
C GLY A 30 -15.02 -14.41 26.11
N ARG A 31 -13.99 -15.16 25.70
CA ARG A 31 -12.70 -15.26 26.38
C ARG A 31 -11.56 -14.93 25.43
N ILE A 32 -10.53 -14.27 25.93
CA ILE A 32 -9.25 -14.13 25.22
C ILE A 32 -8.27 -15.14 25.81
N ALA A 33 -7.69 -15.97 24.95
CA ALA A 33 -6.52 -16.77 25.25
C ALA A 33 -5.32 -16.10 24.56
N ASP A 34 -4.36 -15.62 25.36
CA ASP A 34 -3.14 -14.99 24.85
C ASP A 34 -2.01 -16.03 24.78
N PRO A 35 -1.66 -16.54 23.58
CA PRO A 35 -0.61 -17.54 23.42
C PRO A 35 0.80 -16.93 23.55
N SER A 36 0.95 -15.61 23.42
CA SER A 36 2.23 -14.91 23.42
C SER A 36 2.13 -13.75 24.42
N PRO A 37 2.73 -13.83 25.62
CA PRO A 37 2.41 -13.02 26.83
C PRO A 37 2.52 -11.48 26.71
N ASN A 38 2.65 -10.96 25.50
CA ASN A 38 2.69 -9.57 25.10
C ASN A 38 1.47 -8.75 25.59
N LEU A 39 0.24 -9.29 25.57
CA LEU A 39 -0.92 -8.53 26.05
C LEU A 39 -0.94 -8.46 27.58
N ALA A 40 -0.53 -9.53 28.26
CA ALA A 40 -0.36 -9.54 29.71
C ALA A 40 0.72 -8.54 30.15
N ASP A 41 1.83 -8.45 29.42
CA ASP A 41 2.90 -7.48 29.67
C ASP A 41 2.43 -6.04 29.48
N LEU A 42 1.66 -5.80 28.41
CA LEU A 42 1.08 -4.49 28.14
C LEU A 42 0.07 -4.08 29.22
N ARG A 43 -0.75 -5.01 29.70
CA ARG A 43 -1.63 -4.77 30.85
C ARG A 43 -0.84 -4.37 32.09
N ARG A 44 0.21 -5.13 32.42
CA ARG A 44 1.06 -4.82 33.57
C ARG A 44 1.70 -3.45 33.44
N SER A 45 2.19 -3.09 32.26
CA SER A 45 2.71 -1.75 31.98
C SER A 45 1.65 -0.68 32.28
N VAL A 46 0.48 -0.78 31.65
CA VAL A 46 -0.60 0.22 31.78
C VAL A 46 -1.08 0.40 33.23
N TYR A 47 -1.27 -0.69 33.98
CA TYR A 47 -1.88 -0.64 35.31
C TYR A 47 -0.88 -0.57 36.48
N HIS A 48 0.38 -0.97 36.31
CA HIS A 48 1.39 -0.91 37.38
C HIS A 48 2.47 0.15 37.17
N HIS A 49 2.85 0.44 35.93
CA HIS A 49 3.98 1.32 35.63
C HIS A 49 3.56 2.68 35.04
N GLY A 50 2.27 2.90 34.82
CA GLY A 50 1.77 4.05 34.09
C GLY A 50 1.83 3.84 32.58
N SER A 51 1.46 4.85 31.80
CA SER A 51 1.31 4.68 30.34
C SER A 51 2.59 4.09 29.71
N PRO A 52 2.48 3.03 28.88
CA PRO A 52 3.63 2.45 28.19
C PRO A 52 4.34 3.53 27.37
N GLU A 53 5.68 3.46 27.35
CA GLU A 53 6.46 4.38 26.52
C GLU A 53 6.05 4.21 25.05
N PRO A 54 5.88 5.32 24.31
CA PRO A 54 5.56 5.24 22.89
C PRO A 54 6.70 4.53 22.15
N GLY A 55 6.47 3.28 21.74
CA GLY A 55 7.40 2.56 20.87
C GLY A 55 7.47 3.23 19.50
N HIS A 56 8.66 3.32 18.92
CA HIS A 56 8.88 3.79 17.54
C HIS A 56 8.65 2.71 16.47
N GLN A 57 8.09 1.56 16.85
CA GLN A 57 7.91 0.41 15.98
C GLN A 57 6.46 -0.05 15.99
N ILE A 58 6.03 -0.65 14.88
CA ILE A 58 4.74 -1.31 14.80
C ILE A 58 4.85 -2.64 15.54
N VAL A 59 3.92 -2.87 16.48
CA VAL A 59 3.92 -4.07 17.31
C VAL A 59 2.71 -4.92 16.96
N SER A 60 2.92 -6.23 16.84
CA SER A 60 1.86 -7.21 16.58
C SER A 60 1.49 -7.94 17.86
N TYR A 61 0.19 -7.94 18.20
CA TYR A 61 -0.37 -8.66 19.32
C TYR A 61 -1.32 -9.74 18.79
N SER A 62 -0.94 -11.01 18.95
CA SER A 62 -1.73 -12.16 18.50
C SER A 62 -2.42 -12.82 19.68
N PHE A 63 -3.70 -13.14 19.54
CA PHE A 63 -4.48 -13.86 20.54
C PHE A 63 -5.63 -14.63 19.92
N ASP A 64 -6.11 -15.65 20.62
CA ASP A 64 -7.32 -16.38 20.26
C ASP A 64 -8.51 -15.79 21.02
N TYR A 65 -9.56 -15.43 20.30
CA TYR A 65 -10.81 -14.99 20.88
C TYR A 65 -11.85 -16.10 20.76
N GLU A 66 -12.37 -16.57 21.89
CA GLU A 66 -13.40 -17.61 21.99
C GLU A 66 -14.75 -16.94 22.30
N PRO A 67 -15.60 -16.69 21.28
CA PRO A 67 -16.89 -16.03 21.50
C PRO A 67 -17.85 -16.97 22.23
N ALA A 68 -18.67 -16.43 23.13
CA ALA A 68 -19.66 -17.21 23.85
C ALA A 68 -20.63 -17.90 22.87
N GLY A 69 -20.84 -19.20 23.07
CA GLY A 69 -21.76 -19.99 22.24
C GLY A 69 -21.25 -20.34 20.83
N LYS A 70 -20.03 -19.94 20.44
CA LYS A 70 -19.40 -20.39 19.19
C LYS A 70 -18.36 -21.47 19.49
N SER A 71 -18.26 -22.49 18.63
CA SER A 71 -17.35 -23.64 18.82
C SER A 71 -15.94 -23.41 18.28
N THR A 72 -15.75 -22.42 17.40
CA THR A 72 -14.47 -22.16 16.75
C THR A 72 -13.86 -20.86 17.29
N PRO A 73 -12.68 -20.93 17.94
CA PRO A 73 -11.90 -19.74 18.29
C PRO A 73 -11.56 -18.92 17.04
N LEU A 74 -11.50 -17.60 17.21
CA LEU A 74 -11.10 -16.65 16.19
C LEU A 74 -9.66 -16.21 16.49
N GLY A 75 -8.73 -16.62 15.63
CA GLY A 75 -7.37 -16.08 15.65
C GLY A 75 -7.38 -14.61 15.26
N ALA A 76 -6.92 -13.76 16.18
CA ALA A 76 -6.87 -12.32 16.01
C ALA A 76 -5.43 -11.81 16.07
N VAL A 77 -5.11 -10.88 15.18
CA VAL A 77 -3.84 -10.15 15.18
C VAL A 77 -4.16 -8.66 15.20
N VAL A 78 -3.70 -7.98 16.24
CA VAL A 78 -3.84 -6.53 16.37
C VAL A 78 -2.49 -5.87 16.17
N LEU A 79 -2.39 -5.11 15.07
CA LEU A 79 -1.25 -4.26 14.77
C LEU A 79 -1.45 -2.91 15.46
N ASP A 80 -0.59 -2.57 16.42
CA ASP A 80 -0.48 -1.23 17.00
C ASP A 80 0.54 -0.42 16.19
N CYS A 81 0.05 0.55 15.41
CA CYS A 81 0.91 1.32 14.51
C CYS A 81 1.17 2.72 15.05
N ASP A 82 2.44 3.07 15.27
CA ASP A 82 2.80 4.48 15.47
C ASP A 82 2.47 5.27 14.19
N GLY A 83 1.87 6.45 14.37
CA GLY A 83 1.44 7.31 13.25
C GLY A 83 2.61 7.69 12.36
N ARG A 84 3.81 7.87 12.93
CA ARG A 84 5.04 8.15 12.17
C ARG A 84 5.58 6.95 11.41
N ALA A 85 5.53 5.75 12.02
CA ALA A 85 5.96 4.52 11.38
C ALA A 85 5.03 4.13 10.23
N ALA A 86 3.73 4.29 10.42
CA ALA A 86 2.75 4.11 9.37
C ALA A 86 2.93 5.16 8.27
N ASP A 87 3.10 6.42 8.62
CA ASP A 87 3.35 7.46 7.62
C ASP A 87 4.68 7.25 6.85
N ALA A 88 5.75 6.77 7.50
CA ALA A 88 6.99 6.36 6.83
C ALA A 88 6.80 5.16 5.88
N LEU A 89 6.09 4.12 6.34
CA LEU A 89 5.66 2.98 5.51
C LEU A 89 4.92 3.43 4.25
N ILE A 90 4.14 4.49 4.40
CA ILE A 90 3.22 4.96 3.41
C ILE A 90 3.87 5.97 2.44
N ARG A 91 4.83 6.78 2.89
CA ARG A 91 5.59 7.70 2.03
C ARG A 91 6.62 6.98 1.17
N ASN A 92 7.13 5.84 1.62
CA ASN A 92 8.11 5.07 0.88
C ASN A 92 7.87 3.56 1.12
N PRO A 93 7.08 2.87 0.26
CA PRO A 93 6.84 1.44 0.40
C PRO A 93 8.10 0.59 0.15
N ALA A 94 9.16 1.20 -0.40
CA ALA A 94 10.33 0.49 -0.91
C ALA A 94 11.36 -0.02 0.13
N PRO A 95 11.53 0.50 1.37
CA PRO A 95 12.50 -0.07 2.30
C PRO A 95 11.93 -0.88 3.47
N ILE A 96 10.62 -0.90 3.71
CA ILE A 96 10.05 -1.83 4.70
C ILE A 96 9.58 -3.09 3.96
N ALA A 97 10.57 -3.78 3.39
CA ALA A 97 10.41 -5.13 2.88
C ALA A 97 10.00 -6.04 4.05
N GLY A 98 8.79 -6.58 4.01
CA GLY A 98 8.37 -7.58 4.99
C GLY A 98 6.87 -7.83 5.06
N ALA A 99 6.53 -8.93 5.73
CA ALA A 99 5.17 -9.37 6.02
C ALA A 99 4.29 -8.27 6.62
N LEU A 100 4.86 -7.33 7.37
CA LEU A 100 4.11 -6.30 8.09
C LEU A 100 3.36 -5.30 7.18
N SER A 101 3.95 -4.90 6.05
CA SER A 101 3.25 -4.02 5.09
C SER A 101 2.05 -4.74 4.48
N GLN A 102 2.20 -6.04 4.18
CA GLN A 102 1.13 -6.90 3.71
C GLN A 102 0.05 -7.10 4.78
N GLU A 103 0.42 -7.36 6.04
CA GLU A 103 -0.54 -7.50 7.15
C GLU A 103 -1.37 -6.22 7.33
N MET A 104 -0.74 -5.05 7.23
CA MET A 104 -1.43 -3.76 7.29
C MET A 104 -2.45 -3.62 6.15
N LEU A 105 -2.05 -3.97 4.93
CA LEU A 105 -2.90 -3.87 3.74
C LEU A 105 -4.02 -4.92 3.74
N ASN A 106 -3.79 -6.08 4.35
CA ASN A 106 -4.74 -7.19 4.44
C ASN A 106 -5.67 -7.11 5.67
N ALA A 107 -5.57 -6.06 6.47
CA ALA A 107 -6.36 -5.90 7.71
C ALA A 107 -7.88 -6.01 7.47
N ASP A 108 -8.57 -6.84 8.25
CA ASP A 108 -10.01 -7.06 8.10
C ASP A 108 -10.89 -6.00 8.78
N ALA A 109 -10.29 -5.15 9.62
CA ALA A 109 -10.93 -4.01 10.27
C ALA A 109 -9.91 -2.91 10.62
N LEU A 110 -10.38 -1.67 10.64
CA LEU A 110 -9.59 -0.50 11.00
C LEU A 110 -10.17 0.22 12.22
N VAL A 111 -9.32 0.52 13.19
CA VAL A 111 -9.66 1.29 14.39
C VAL A 111 -8.85 2.58 14.38
N LEU A 112 -9.52 3.72 14.27
CA LEU A 112 -8.97 5.07 14.30
C LEU A 112 -9.14 5.65 15.70
N ALA A 113 -8.06 5.69 16.48
CA ALA A 113 -8.06 6.19 17.85
C ALA A 113 -7.77 7.69 17.90
N VAL A 114 -8.62 8.44 18.60
CA VAL A 114 -8.46 9.88 18.88
C VAL A 114 -8.56 10.16 20.37
N ASP A 115 -7.79 11.11 20.87
CA ASP A 115 -7.85 11.53 22.27
C ASP A 115 -9.09 12.39 22.52
N ALA A 116 -10.08 11.87 23.23
CA ALA A 116 -11.34 12.58 23.51
C ALA A 116 -11.12 13.90 24.28
N SER A 117 -10.05 13.97 25.08
CA SER A 117 -9.70 15.11 25.92
C SER A 117 -8.89 16.19 25.18
N ALA A 118 -8.45 15.92 23.95
CA ALA A 118 -7.71 16.90 23.17
C ALA A 118 -8.60 18.07 22.72
N PRO A 119 -8.04 19.28 22.55
CA PRO A 119 -8.72 20.39 21.89
C PRO A 119 -9.19 20.02 20.48
N LEU A 120 -10.27 20.66 20.01
CA LEU A 120 -10.88 20.35 18.70
C LEU A 120 -9.93 20.63 17.53
N GLU A 121 -9.05 21.62 17.65
CA GLU A 121 -8.07 21.98 16.64
C GLU A 121 -7.06 20.84 16.42
N ARG A 122 -6.68 20.17 17.52
CA ARG A 122 -5.81 18.99 17.45
C ARG A 122 -6.54 17.82 16.80
N LEU A 123 -7.81 17.61 17.14
CA LEU A 123 -8.62 16.55 16.51
C LEU A 123 -8.80 16.75 15.01
N ASP A 124 -8.96 18.00 14.55
CA ASP A 124 -9.02 18.29 13.11
C ASP A 124 -7.70 17.97 12.41
N ALA A 125 -6.55 18.22 13.07
CA ALA A 125 -5.24 17.80 12.56
C ALA A 125 -5.13 16.27 12.51
N ASP A 126 -5.60 15.57 13.54
CA ASP A 126 -5.66 14.10 13.57
C ASP A 126 -6.50 13.55 12.39
N PHE A 127 -7.60 14.22 12.03
CA PHE A 127 -8.42 13.85 10.86
C PHE A 127 -7.67 14.01 9.54
N GLY A 128 -6.86 15.06 9.38
CA GLY A 128 -6.01 15.24 8.20
C GLY A 128 -5.06 14.06 7.98
N GLU A 129 -4.44 13.57 9.05
CA GLU A 129 -3.57 12.39 9.01
C GLU A 129 -4.36 11.12 8.70
N PHE A 130 -5.58 10.97 9.23
CA PHE A 130 -6.47 9.87 8.86
C PHE A 130 -6.85 9.90 7.38
N ASP A 131 -7.07 11.06 6.77
CA ASP A 131 -7.37 11.13 5.33
C ASP A 131 -6.19 10.66 4.50
N GLY A 132 -4.99 11.15 4.79
CA GLY A 132 -3.78 10.68 4.12
C GLY A 132 -3.66 9.16 4.22
N PHE A 133 -3.79 8.61 5.44
CA PHE A 133 -3.76 7.16 5.68
C PHE A 133 -4.84 6.41 4.88
N LEU A 134 -6.11 6.81 5.02
CA LEU A 134 -7.25 6.17 4.37
C LEU A 134 -7.05 6.17 2.86
N ARG A 135 -6.83 7.33 2.22
CA ARG A 135 -6.66 7.44 0.75
C ARG A 135 -5.66 6.44 0.18
N ARG A 136 -4.55 6.21 0.88
CA ARG A 136 -3.51 5.30 0.40
C ARG A 136 -3.90 3.84 0.58
N MET A 137 -4.61 3.52 1.67
CA MET A 137 -5.28 2.22 1.80
C MET A 137 -6.32 2.01 0.69
N GLU A 138 -7.09 3.05 0.33
CA GLU A 138 -8.07 2.99 -0.76
C GLU A 138 -7.41 2.75 -2.11
N HIS A 139 -6.35 3.48 -2.41
CA HIS A 139 -5.60 3.32 -3.64
C HIS A 139 -5.08 1.89 -3.78
N HIS A 140 -4.40 1.37 -2.75
CA HIS A 140 -3.80 0.05 -2.81
C HIS A 140 -4.84 -1.09 -2.86
N ARG A 141 -5.94 -0.98 -2.09
CA ARG A 141 -7.01 -1.99 -2.14
C ARG A 141 -7.86 -1.88 -3.40
N GLY A 142 -7.91 -0.69 -4.00
CA GLY A 142 -8.57 -0.43 -5.28
C GLY A 142 -8.03 -1.30 -6.41
N GLU A 143 -6.71 -1.47 -6.45
CA GLU A 143 -6.04 -2.32 -7.43
C GLU A 143 -6.38 -3.81 -7.28
N ARG A 144 -6.81 -4.24 -6.09
CA ARG A 144 -7.10 -5.65 -5.77
C ARG A 144 -8.58 -6.02 -5.87
N THR A 145 -9.45 -5.11 -6.30
CA THR A 145 -10.93 -5.31 -6.30
C THR A 145 -11.52 -5.61 -4.90
N GLU A 146 -10.79 -5.34 -3.81
CA GLU A 146 -11.20 -5.62 -2.42
C GLU A 146 -11.90 -4.41 -1.75
N ILE A 147 -12.78 -3.71 -2.49
CA ILE A 147 -13.08 -2.30 -2.18
C ILE A 147 -14.43 -2.06 -1.46
N GLY A 148 -15.19 -3.11 -1.16
CA GLY A 148 -16.52 -2.99 -0.56
C GLY A 148 -16.57 -3.32 0.94
N GLY A 149 -16.79 -2.32 1.79
CA GLY A 149 -17.33 -2.52 3.14
C GLY A 149 -16.35 -2.98 4.22
N LEU A 150 -15.10 -2.52 4.17
CA LEU A 150 -14.16 -2.63 5.29
C LEU A 150 -14.75 -1.91 6.52
N PRO A 151 -14.92 -2.59 7.67
CA PRO A 151 -15.39 -1.94 8.88
C PRO A 151 -14.35 -0.96 9.44
N VAL A 152 -14.76 0.30 9.63
CA VAL A 152 -13.92 1.37 10.19
C VAL A 152 -14.57 1.93 11.46
N PHE A 153 -13.82 1.89 12.54
CA PHE A 153 -14.24 2.36 13.86
C PHE A 153 -13.50 3.64 14.21
N LEU A 154 -14.21 4.72 14.54
CA LEU A 154 -13.65 5.91 15.17
C LEU A 154 -13.82 5.79 16.68
N VAL A 155 -12.70 5.70 17.40
CA VAL A 155 -12.66 5.41 18.83
C VAL A 155 -12.13 6.62 19.58
N LEU A 156 -12.98 7.19 20.43
CA LEU A 156 -12.63 8.24 21.37
C LEU A 156 -11.98 7.60 22.59
N THR A 157 -10.66 7.68 22.70
CA THR A 157 -9.91 7.18 23.85
C THR A 157 -9.80 8.24 24.94
N LYS A 158 -9.31 7.84 26.11
CA LYS A 158 -9.10 8.72 27.27
C LYS A 158 -10.36 9.43 27.76
N CYS A 159 -11.52 8.77 27.65
CA CYS A 159 -12.77 9.33 28.15
C CYS A 159 -12.78 9.50 29.68
N ASP A 160 -11.85 8.88 30.41
CA ASP A 160 -11.59 9.16 31.82
C ASP A 160 -11.21 10.63 32.08
N LYS A 161 -10.53 11.28 31.13
CA LYS A 161 -10.01 12.64 31.29
C LYS A 161 -11.03 13.74 31.03
N ILE A 162 -12.19 13.41 30.47
CA ILE A 162 -13.25 14.40 30.21
C ILE A 162 -14.23 14.53 31.39
N ALA A 163 -14.10 13.68 32.42
CA ALA A 163 -14.92 13.78 33.62
C ALA A 163 -14.63 15.07 34.40
N ARG A 164 -15.67 15.84 34.69
CA ARG A 164 -15.56 17.01 35.58
C ARG A 164 -15.38 16.59 37.03
N PRO A 165 -14.62 17.34 37.84
CA PRO A 165 -14.53 17.11 39.28
C PRO A 165 -15.92 17.10 39.93
N GLY A 166 -16.23 16.04 40.69
CA GLY A 166 -17.53 15.89 41.36
C GLY A 166 -18.69 15.45 40.47
N ALA A 167 -18.45 15.13 39.19
CA ALA A 167 -19.46 14.58 38.30
C ALA A 167 -19.99 13.24 38.81
N THR A 168 -21.27 12.97 38.62
CA THR A 168 -21.86 11.64 38.81
C THR A 168 -21.57 10.75 37.58
N THR A 169 -21.82 9.44 37.71
CA THR A 169 -21.73 8.51 36.56
C THR A 169 -22.64 8.93 35.40
N ALA A 170 -23.84 9.44 35.69
CA ALA A 170 -24.75 9.92 34.66
C ALA A 170 -24.16 11.13 33.92
N ASP A 171 -23.61 12.11 34.65
CA ASP A 171 -23.01 13.31 34.05
C ASP A 171 -21.81 12.95 33.17
N TRP A 172 -20.99 11.98 33.58
CA TRP A 172 -19.84 11.54 32.80
C TRP A 172 -20.25 10.82 31.51
N LEU A 173 -21.26 9.94 31.58
CA LEU A 173 -21.80 9.27 30.40
C LEU A 173 -22.45 10.26 29.43
N GLU A 174 -23.16 11.27 29.96
CA GLU A 174 -23.72 12.35 29.14
C GLU A 174 -22.61 13.13 28.40
N GLN A 175 -21.53 13.47 29.10
CA GLN A 175 -20.36 14.14 28.50
C GLN A 175 -19.69 13.28 27.42
N ILE A 176 -19.57 11.97 27.63
CA ILE A 176 -19.07 11.05 26.60
C ILE A 176 -19.97 11.09 25.36
N GLU A 177 -21.28 10.98 25.52
CA GLU A 177 -22.21 10.97 24.40
C GLU A 177 -22.27 12.32 23.67
N GLU A 178 -22.20 13.44 24.39
CA GLU A 178 -22.05 14.76 23.78
C GLU A 178 -20.77 14.86 22.95
N ARG A 179 -19.64 14.42 23.52
CA ARG A 179 -18.35 14.42 22.82
C ARG A 179 -18.34 13.51 21.60
N LYS A 180 -18.93 12.32 21.68
CA LYS A 180 -19.15 11.41 20.53
C LYS A 180 -19.96 12.08 19.43
N ARG A 181 -21.06 12.75 19.78
CA ARG A 181 -21.90 13.48 18.81
C ARG A 181 -21.12 14.61 18.14
N GLU A 182 -20.35 15.38 18.90
CA GLU A 182 -19.53 16.47 18.39
C GLU A 182 -18.46 15.98 17.41
N ILE A 183 -17.58 15.08 17.86
CA ILE A 183 -16.49 14.51 17.06
C ILE A 183 -17.06 13.77 15.84
N GLY A 184 -18.13 13.00 16.02
CA GLY A 184 -18.79 12.29 14.92
C GLY A 184 -19.43 13.20 13.87
N ARG A 185 -19.95 14.38 14.25
CA ARG A 185 -20.40 15.39 13.28
C ARG A 185 -19.23 15.99 12.51
N ARG A 186 -18.15 16.35 13.20
CA ARG A 186 -16.94 16.92 12.56
C ARG A 186 -16.30 15.94 11.59
N PHE A 187 -16.10 14.69 12.00
CA PHE A 187 -15.49 13.68 11.15
C PHE A 187 -16.35 13.35 9.93
N ARG A 188 -17.68 13.27 10.07
CA ARG A 188 -18.58 13.13 8.91
C ARG A 188 -18.54 14.32 7.96
N LYS A 189 -18.50 15.55 8.51
CA LYS A 189 -18.33 16.77 7.69
C LYS A 189 -17.00 16.74 6.95
N PHE A 190 -15.94 16.27 7.60
CA PHE A 190 -14.62 16.09 7.02
C PHE A 190 -14.64 15.09 5.85
N LEU A 191 -15.24 13.91 6.05
CA LEU A 191 -15.42 12.91 4.98
C LEU A 191 -16.28 13.44 3.81
N ALA A 192 -17.36 14.15 4.10
CA ALA A 192 -18.21 14.75 3.06
C ALA A 192 -17.49 15.83 2.24
N GLY A 193 -16.64 16.64 2.91
CA GLY A 193 -15.77 17.60 2.23
C GLY A 193 -14.77 16.93 1.28
N ARG A 194 -14.35 15.70 1.59
CA ARG A 194 -13.48 14.89 0.73
C ARG A 194 -14.18 14.46 -0.56
N GLU A 195 -15.37 13.89 -0.43
CA GLU A 195 -16.17 13.42 -1.57
C GLU A 195 -16.48 14.55 -2.57
N ALA A 196 -16.68 15.77 -2.07
CA ALA A 196 -16.92 16.94 -2.91
C ALA A 196 -15.69 17.42 -3.68
N ALA A 197 -14.47 17.15 -3.17
CA ALA A 197 -13.25 17.70 -3.72
C ALA A 197 -12.59 16.82 -4.80
N HIS A 198 -12.86 15.51 -4.85
CA HIS A 198 -12.10 14.53 -5.66
C HIS A 198 -13.02 13.42 -6.23
N GLN A 199 -12.48 12.59 -7.15
CA GLN A 199 -13.15 11.43 -7.77
C GLN A 199 -13.91 10.56 -6.76
N PRO A 200 -15.03 9.90 -7.17
CA PRO A 200 -15.81 9.04 -6.28
C PRO A 200 -14.91 8.01 -5.60
N ALA A 201 -14.98 7.96 -4.26
CA ALA A 201 -14.13 7.10 -3.45
C ALA A 201 -14.18 5.65 -3.96
N ALA A 202 -13.02 5.04 -4.16
CA ALA A 202 -12.93 3.63 -4.55
C ALA A 202 -13.43 2.72 -3.42
N PHE A 203 -13.18 3.11 -2.17
CA PHE A 203 -13.86 2.53 -1.01
C PHE A 203 -15.36 2.77 -1.14
N GLY A 204 -16.12 1.68 -1.27
CA GLY A 204 -17.56 1.76 -1.02
C GLY A 204 -17.83 2.42 0.33
N ARG A 205 -19.05 2.92 0.55
CA ARG A 205 -19.45 3.70 1.74
C ARG A 205 -18.74 3.22 3.02
N ILE A 206 -17.84 4.05 3.57
CA ILE A 206 -17.18 3.78 4.85
C ILE A 206 -18.26 3.64 5.91
N HIS A 207 -18.42 2.44 6.46
CA HIS A 207 -19.37 2.20 7.54
C HIS A 207 -18.74 2.64 8.86
N LEU A 208 -18.78 3.94 9.12
CA LEU A 208 -18.22 4.54 10.32
C LEU A 208 -19.02 4.16 11.56
N GLN A 209 -18.34 3.53 12.53
CA GLN A 209 -18.90 3.26 13.85
C GLN A 209 -18.16 4.05 14.92
N LEU A 210 -18.89 4.68 15.85
CA LEU A 210 -18.30 5.50 16.90
C LEU A 210 -18.34 4.78 18.24
N TRP A 211 -17.17 4.69 18.87
CA TRP A 211 -17.01 4.16 20.22
C TRP A 211 -16.30 5.15 21.12
N ALA A 212 -16.55 5.03 22.42
CA ALA A 212 -15.84 5.75 23.46
C ALA A 212 -15.24 4.74 24.43
N THR A 213 -13.98 4.96 24.79
CA THR A 213 -13.24 4.09 25.67
C THR A 213 -12.49 4.89 26.73
N ALA A 214 -12.42 4.32 27.92
CA ALA A 214 -11.56 4.78 28.99
C ALA A 214 -10.81 3.58 29.57
N VAL A 215 -9.53 3.78 29.85
CA VAL A 215 -8.70 2.74 30.49
C VAL A 215 -9.07 2.61 31.96
N TRP A 216 -9.57 3.70 32.56
CA TRP A 216 -9.95 3.78 33.97
C TRP A 216 -11.37 4.32 34.07
N ARG A 217 -12.13 3.92 35.08
CA ARG A 217 -13.30 4.71 35.49
C ARG A 217 -12.83 5.86 36.38
N PRO A 218 -13.18 7.12 36.06
CA PRO A 218 -12.81 8.25 36.91
C PRO A 218 -13.50 8.14 38.27
N SER A 219 -12.95 8.84 39.28
CA SER A 219 -13.63 8.97 40.57
C SER A 219 -14.84 9.88 40.41
N LEU A 220 -16.04 9.33 40.63
CA LEU A 220 -17.32 9.99 40.39
C LEU A 220 -18.11 10.09 41.69
N ALA A 221 -18.91 11.15 41.83
CA ALA A 221 -19.76 11.35 42.99
C ALA A 221 -20.78 10.20 43.12
N GLY A 222 -20.80 9.54 44.27
CA GLY A 222 -21.75 8.46 44.57
C GLY A 222 -21.38 7.08 44.03
N ALA A 223 -20.19 6.90 43.45
CA ALA A 223 -19.68 5.60 43.04
C ALA A 223 -18.29 5.36 43.63
N GLU A 224 -18.02 4.15 44.14
CA GLU A 224 -16.65 3.77 44.49
C GLU A 224 -15.81 3.75 43.21
N ALA A 225 -14.65 4.41 43.25
CA ALA A 225 -13.74 4.40 42.12
C ALA A 225 -13.20 2.98 41.96
N ASN A 226 -13.50 2.34 40.81
CA ASN A 226 -12.81 1.11 40.42
C ASN A 226 -11.81 1.43 39.29
N PRO A 227 -10.57 1.82 39.63
CA PRO A 227 -9.56 2.16 38.63
C PRO A 227 -9.19 0.96 37.74
N ALA A 228 -9.46 -0.27 38.17
CA ALA A 228 -9.12 -1.47 37.43
C ALA A 228 -10.15 -1.84 36.34
N ASP A 229 -11.30 -1.16 36.29
CA ASP A 229 -12.38 -1.47 35.36
C ASP A 229 -12.36 -0.49 34.17
N PRO A 230 -11.95 -0.94 32.97
CA PRO A 230 -12.07 -0.13 31.78
C PRO A 230 -13.54 0.10 31.41
N TYR A 231 -13.78 1.10 30.57
CA TYR A 231 -15.11 1.43 30.03
C TYR A 231 -15.11 1.29 28.50
N GLY A 232 -16.08 0.54 27.97
CA GLY A 232 -16.35 0.42 26.53
C GLY A 232 -15.31 -0.37 25.73
N VAL A 233 -14.24 -0.85 26.36
CA VAL A 233 -13.13 -1.55 25.68
C VAL A 233 -13.55 -2.96 25.27
N ALA A 234 -14.20 -3.71 26.15
CA ALA A 234 -14.64 -5.08 25.86
C ALA A 234 -15.63 -5.10 24.68
N GLU A 235 -16.62 -4.21 24.70
CA GLU A 235 -17.65 -4.13 23.68
C GLU A 235 -17.10 -3.65 22.33
N LEU A 236 -16.17 -2.69 22.35
CA LEU A 236 -15.45 -2.26 21.15
C LEU A 236 -14.76 -3.45 20.48
N PHE A 237 -13.94 -4.22 21.23
CA PHE A 237 -13.18 -5.31 20.64
C PHE A 237 -14.07 -6.49 20.24
N ARG A 238 -15.10 -6.82 21.03
CA ARG A 238 -16.13 -7.80 20.63
C ARG A 238 -16.72 -7.44 19.27
N GLN A 239 -17.13 -6.19 19.09
CA GLN A 239 -17.72 -5.73 17.83
C GLN A 239 -16.70 -5.66 16.69
N CYS A 240 -15.46 -5.23 16.95
CA CYS A 240 -14.40 -5.20 15.95
C CYS A 240 -14.08 -6.60 15.44
N LEU A 241 -13.94 -7.57 16.34
CA LEU A 241 -13.61 -8.96 16.01
C LEU A 241 -14.73 -9.64 15.23
N ASP A 242 -15.99 -9.43 15.63
CA ASP A 242 -17.15 -9.99 14.93
C ASP A 242 -17.31 -9.41 13.50
N GLN A 243 -17.09 -8.09 13.33
CA GLN A 243 -17.14 -7.47 12.00
C GLN A 243 -15.93 -7.81 11.14
N ALA A 244 -14.74 -7.94 11.73
CA ALA A 244 -13.54 -8.41 11.03
C ALA A 244 -13.74 -9.83 10.50
N ALA A 245 -14.27 -10.75 11.32
CA ALA A 245 -14.59 -12.11 10.91
C ALA A 245 -15.63 -12.12 9.77
N THR A 246 -16.72 -11.36 9.93
CA THR A 246 -17.76 -11.23 8.89
C THR A 246 -17.21 -10.63 7.58
N PHE A 247 -16.27 -9.69 7.66
CA PHE A 247 -15.60 -9.14 6.49
C PHE A 247 -14.72 -10.18 5.81
N ARG A 248 -13.91 -10.91 6.58
CA ARG A 248 -13.04 -11.99 6.07
C ARG A 248 -13.85 -13.08 5.37
N ASP A 249 -14.94 -13.55 6.00
CA ASP A 249 -15.83 -14.55 5.41
C ASP A 249 -16.41 -14.06 4.07
N ARG A 250 -16.81 -12.79 3.98
CA ARG A 250 -17.32 -12.21 2.72
C ARG A 250 -16.23 -12.15 1.65
N ARG A 251 -15.00 -11.78 2.02
CA ARG A 251 -13.86 -11.75 1.10
C ARG A 251 -13.56 -13.14 0.55
N ASP A 252 -13.46 -14.13 1.42
CA ASP A 252 -13.11 -15.51 1.04
C ASP A 252 -14.22 -16.14 0.18
N ASN A 253 -15.48 -15.94 0.56
CA ASN A 253 -16.63 -16.39 -0.25
C ASN A 253 -16.70 -15.72 -1.62
N SER A 254 -16.29 -14.44 -1.73
CA SER A 254 -16.27 -13.72 -3.01
C SER A 254 -15.16 -14.24 -3.92
N ALA A 255 -13.98 -14.53 -3.37
CA ALA A 255 -12.88 -15.16 -4.11
C ALA A 255 -13.29 -16.55 -4.61
N HIS A 256 -13.92 -17.37 -3.76
CA HIS A 256 -14.45 -18.67 -4.17
C HIS A 256 -15.53 -18.57 -5.25
N ARG A 257 -16.45 -17.60 -5.15
CA ARG A 257 -17.45 -17.35 -6.19
C ARG A 257 -16.83 -16.94 -7.52
N LEU A 258 -15.80 -16.10 -7.52
CA LEU A 258 -15.12 -15.68 -8.74
C LEU A 258 -14.37 -16.84 -9.39
N VAL A 259 -13.73 -17.70 -8.60
CA VAL A 259 -13.12 -18.95 -9.08
C VAL A 259 -14.19 -19.89 -9.65
N GLN A 260 -15.30 -20.10 -8.93
CA GLN A 260 -16.40 -20.95 -9.39
C GLN A 260 -17.08 -20.40 -10.65
N MET A 261 -17.30 -19.08 -10.74
CA MET A 261 -17.87 -18.45 -11.94
C MET A 261 -16.87 -18.50 -13.10
N THR A 262 -15.57 -18.32 -12.87
CA THR A 262 -14.56 -18.47 -13.92
C THR A 262 -14.52 -19.93 -14.42
N LEU A 263 -14.54 -20.92 -13.52
CA LEU A 263 -14.61 -22.34 -13.89
C LEU A 263 -15.92 -22.69 -14.62
N ALA A 264 -17.06 -22.14 -14.21
CA ALA A 264 -18.33 -22.32 -14.91
C ALA A 264 -18.33 -21.64 -16.29
N THR A 265 -17.71 -20.48 -16.41
CA THR A 265 -17.61 -19.74 -17.68
C THR A 265 -16.64 -20.45 -18.63
N VAL A 266 -15.48 -20.89 -18.15
CA VAL A 266 -14.53 -21.71 -18.93
C VAL A 266 -15.14 -23.06 -19.29
N GLY A 267 -15.86 -23.72 -18.39
CA GLY A 267 -16.58 -24.96 -18.66
C GLY A 267 -17.71 -24.79 -19.68
N GLY A 268 -18.46 -23.69 -19.60
CA GLY A 268 -19.50 -23.33 -20.55
C GLY A 268 -18.94 -22.99 -21.93
N VAL A 269 -17.87 -22.19 -21.99
CA VAL A 269 -17.13 -21.89 -23.23
C VAL A 269 -16.52 -23.16 -23.80
N LEU A 270 -15.96 -24.05 -22.97
CA LEU A 270 -15.41 -25.33 -23.43
C LEU A 270 -16.52 -26.24 -23.98
N ALA A 271 -17.68 -26.34 -23.32
CA ALA A 271 -18.81 -27.11 -23.82
C ALA A 271 -19.35 -26.54 -25.14
N LEU A 272 -19.37 -25.21 -25.29
CA LEU A 272 -19.80 -24.53 -26.50
C LEU A 272 -18.75 -24.65 -27.62
N LEU A 273 -17.46 -24.65 -27.29
CA LEU A 273 -16.35 -24.96 -28.19
C LEU A 273 -16.37 -26.43 -28.60
N VAL A 274 -16.72 -27.37 -27.72
CA VAL A 274 -16.89 -28.79 -28.07
C VAL A 274 -18.09 -28.95 -28.99
N ALA A 275 -19.21 -28.29 -28.72
CA ALA A 275 -20.38 -28.31 -29.62
C ALA A 275 -20.08 -27.65 -30.98
N ALA A 276 -19.38 -26.52 -30.99
CA ALA A 276 -18.94 -25.84 -32.21
C ALA A 276 -17.87 -26.64 -32.97
N ALA A 277 -16.91 -27.26 -32.27
CA ALA A 277 -15.92 -28.16 -32.85
C ALA A 277 -16.57 -29.44 -33.37
N SER A 278 -17.67 -29.91 -32.78
CA SER A 278 -18.46 -31.02 -33.32
C SER A 278 -19.13 -30.64 -34.64
N LEU A 279 -19.64 -29.41 -34.75
CA LEU A 279 -20.22 -28.82 -35.96
C LEU A 279 -19.18 -28.49 -37.04
N VAL A 280 -17.98 -28.02 -36.65
CA VAL A 280 -16.86 -27.75 -37.56
C VAL A 280 -16.18 -29.06 -37.99
N ALA A 281 -16.07 -30.06 -37.11
CA ALA A 281 -15.55 -31.38 -37.45
C ALA A 281 -16.42 -32.07 -38.51
N SER A 282 -17.75 -31.88 -38.49
CA SER A 282 -18.61 -32.40 -39.58
C SER A 282 -18.34 -31.78 -40.95
N ASP A 283 -17.73 -30.58 -41.03
CA ASP A 283 -17.41 -29.89 -42.29
C ASP A 283 -15.90 -29.97 -42.64
N ALA A 284 -15.02 -30.08 -41.64
CA ALA A 284 -13.56 -30.20 -41.79
C ALA A 284 -13.08 -31.65 -42.04
N LEU A 285 -13.94 -32.65 -41.90
CA LEU A 285 -13.62 -34.07 -42.10
C LEU A 285 -13.27 -34.44 -43.56
N HIS A 286 -13.18 -33.49 -44.51
CA HIS A 286 -12.94 -33.78 -45.93
C HIS A 286 -11.62 -33.21 -46.47
N GLN A 287 -10.79 -32.56 -45.65
CA GLN A 287 -9.44 -32.17 -46.07
C GLN A 287 -8.40 -32.55 -45.00
N PRO A 288 -7.44 -33.46 -45.31
CA PRO A 288 -6.36 -33.75 -44.39
C PRO A 288 -5.54 -32.47 -44.14
N PRO A 289 -5.07 -32.23 -42.89
CA PRO A 289 -4.29 -31.05 -42.57
C PRO A 289 -3.04 -31.00 -43.45
N SER A 290 -2.73 -29.82 -43.99
CA SER A 290 -1.52 -29.63 -44.78
C SER A 290 -0.26 -29.79 -43.92
N ALA A 291 0.89 -30.08 -44.55
CA ALA A 291 2.16 -30.18 -43.82
C ALA A 291 2.48 -28.86 -43.06
N LEU A 292 2.18 -27.72 -43.67
CA LEU A 292 2.32 -26.40 -43.05
C LEU A 292 1.40 -26.22 -41.84
N GLN A 293 0.15 -26.69 -41.92
CA GLN A 293 -0.77 -26.64 -40.78
C GLN A 293 -0.20 -27.43 -39.58
N ILE A 294 0.28 -28.65 -39.81
CA ILE A 294 0.89 -29.49 -38.76
C ILE A 294 2.11 -28.78 -38.16
N GLN A 295 2.92 -28.12 -38.99
CA GLN A 295 4.11 -27.38 -38.54
C GLN A 295 3.73 -26.19 -37.63
N VAL A 296 2.76 -25.37 -38.02
CA VAL A 296 2.31 -24.22 -37.21
C VAL A 296 1.69 -24.67 -35.90
N GLU A 297 0.88 -25.73 -35.89
CA GLU A 297 0.29 -26.31 -34.68
C GLU A 297 1.36 -26.89 -33.74
N SER A 298 2.39 -27.53 -34.30
CA SER A 298 3.53 -28.04 -33.53
C SER A 298 4.30 -26.90 -32.86
N LEU A 299 4.61 -25.82 -33.59
CA LEU A 299 5.27 -24.65 -33.02
C LEU A 299 4.43 -23.98 -31.93
N ARG A 300 3.14 -23.79 -32.19
CA ARG A 300 2.20 -23.21 -31.22
C ARG A 300 2.16 -24.01 -29.90
N SER A 301 2.27 -25.33 -29.99
CA SER A 301 2.24 -26.20 -28.81
C SER A 301 3.55 -26.16 -28.01
N MET A 302 4.67 -25.83 -28.65
CA MET A 302 5.99 -25.69 -28.01
C MET A 302 6.26 -24.28 -27.50
N GLU A 303 5.59 -23.27 -28.06
CA GLU A 303 5.78 -21.88 -27.63
C GLU A 303 5.27 -21.64 -26.22
N ALA A 304 6.02 -20.84 -25.48
CA ALA A 304 5.65 -20.42 -24.14
C ALA A 304 4.44 -19.45 -24.18
N PRO A 305 3.56 -19.48 -23.17
CA PRO A 305 2.34 -18.69 -23.18
C PRO A 305 2.60 -17.18 -23.03
N THR A 306 3.72 -16.77 -22.45
CA THR A 306 4.02 -15.36 -22.15
C THR A 306 5.10 -14.76 -23.04
N ALA A 307 5.03 -13.46 -23.30
CA ALA A 307 6.06 -12.73 -24.06
C ALA A 307 7.43 -12.83 -23.38
N VAL A 308 7.45 -12.82 -22.04
CA VAL A 308 8.67 -12.96 -21.21
C VAL A 308 9.44 -14.24 -21.54
N GLU A 309 8.73 -15.35 -21.65
CA GLU A 309 9.35 -16.66 -21.89
C GLU A 309 9.70 -16.86 -23.36
N ARG A 310 8.85 -16.40 -24.29
CA ARG A 310 9.09 -16.55 -25.74
C ARG A 310 10.23 -15.67 -26.23
N LEU A 311 10.33 -14.44 -25.73
CA LEU A 311 11.29 -13.42 -26.18
C LEU A 311 12.59 -13.41 -25.36
N ARG A 312 12.86 -14.50 -24.65
CA ARG A 312 14.01 -14.63 -23.75
C ARG A 312 15.31 -14.85 -24.53
N GLY A 313 16.34 -14.08 -24.20
CA GLY A 313 17.71 -14.23 -24.74
C GLY A 313 18.13 -13.13 -25.72
N SER A 314 19.30 -13.31 -26.32
CA SER A 314 19.93 -12.31 -27.20
C SER A 314 19.33 -12.31 -28.61
N PRO A 315 19.51 -11.23 -29.39
CA PRO A 315 19.08 -11.16 -30.79
C PRO A 315 19.51 -12.36 -31.64
N GLU A 316 20.74 -12.87 -31.46
CA GLU A 316 21.27 -14.02 -32.20
C GLU A 316 20.47 -15.30 -31.93
N ARG A 317 19.92 -15.46 -30.72
CA ARG A 317 19.08 -16.60 -30.36
C ARG A 317 17.68 -16.48 -30.95
N LEU A 318 17.16 -15.26 -31.11
CA LEU A 318 15.81 -15.00 -31.61
C LEU A 318 15.73 -15.00 -33.15
N ARG A 319 16.81 -14.66 -33.85
CA ARG A 319 16.85 -14.64 -35.33
C ARG A 319 16.48 -16.00 -35.98
N PRO A 320 16.98 -17.16 -35.52
CA PRO A 320 16.53 -18.45 -36.06
C PRO A 320 15.02 -18.68 -35.92
N HIS A 321 14.40 -18.19 -34.84
CA HIS A 321 12.95 -18.26 -34.67
C HIS A 321 12.22 -17.32 -35.64
N LEU A 322 12.76 -16.11 -35.87
CA LEU A 322 12.24 -15.18 -36.87
C LEU A 322 12.30 -15.79 -38.27
N ASP A 323 13.44 -16.39 -38.65
CA ASP A 323 13.61 -17.03 -39.96
C ASP A 323 12.65 -18.22 -40.16
N GLN A 324 12.37 -18.97 -39.08
CA GLN A 324 11.38 -20.04 -39.11
C GLN A 324 9.96 -19.50 -39.38
N TRP A 325 9.55 -18.42 -38.70
CA TRP A 325 8.25 -17.80 -38.92
C TRP A 325 8.13 -17.13 -40.30
N ARG A 326 9.21 -16.54 -40.83
CA ARG A 326 9.27 -16.05 -42.22
C ARG A 326 9.10 -17.17 -43.22
N THR A 327 9.79 -18.30 -43.03
CA THR A 327 9.67 -19.47 -43.90
C THR A 327 8.23 -19.98 -43.95
N ILE A 328 7.52 -19.98 -42.80
CA ILE A 328 6.10 -20.35 -42.72
C ILE A 328 5.22 -19.36 -43.46
N HIS A 329 5.45 -18.06 -43.26
CA HIS A 329 4.68 -16.99 -43.89
C HIS A 329 4.83 -16.97 -45.42
N ASP A 330 6.03 -17.26 -45.93
CA ASP A 330 6.36 -17.25 -47.35
C ASP A 330 5.97 -18.56 -48.08
N ASP A 331 5.48 -19.56 -47.34
CA ASP A 331 5.02 -20.82 -47.92
C ASP A 331 3.77 -20.62 -48.81
N THR A 332 3.74 -21.25 -49.98
CA THR A 332 2.63 -21.13 -50.93
C THR A 332 1.28 -21.60 -50.37
N ASP A 333 1.28 -22.50 -49.38
CA ASP A 333 0.08 -22.98 -48.71
C ASP A 333 -0.33 -22.10 -47.51
N PHE A 334 0.42 -21.04 -47.17
CA PHE A 334 0.10 -20.14 -46.04
C PHE A 334 -1.30 -19.53 -46.16
N ALA A 335 -1.69 -19.13 -47.37
CA ALA A 335 -3.01 -18.58 -47.65
C ALA A 335 -4.15 -19.61 -47.46
N ARG A 336 -3.84 -20.91 -47.45
CA ARG A 336 -4.79 -22.00 -47.22
C ARG A 336 -4.93 -22.39 -45.76
N LEU A 337 -4.09 -21.85 -44.86
CA LEU A 337 -4.18 -22.14 -43.43
C LEU A 337 -5.54 -21.69 -42.86
N PRO A 338 -6.06 -22.41 -41.86
CA PRO A 338 -7.17 -21.92 -41.04
C PRO A 338 -6.88 -20.50 -40.54
N SER A 339 -7.88 -19.61 -40.61
CA SER A 339 -7.71 -18.19 -40.31
C SER A 339 -7.06 -17.93 -38.94
N GLY A 340 -7.40 -18.73 -37.92
CA GLY A 340 -6.80 -18.64 -36.60
C GLY A 340 -5.30 -18.96 -36.55
N LEU A 341 -4.82 -19.92 -37.36
CA LEU A 341 -3.40 -20.26 -37.44
C LEU A 341 -2.62 -19.23 -38.27
N ARG A 342 -3.23 -18.71 -39.34
CA ARG A 342 -2.64 -17.63 -40.13
C ARG A 342 -2.43 -16.36 -39.30
N VAL A 343 -3.47 -15.89 -38.59
CA VAL A 343 -3.38 -14.72 -37.70
C VAL A 343 -2.33 -14.95 -36.61
N TYR A 344 -2.29 -16.16 -36.03
CA TYR A 344 -1.28 -16.50 -35.04
C TYR A 344 0.16 -16.39 -35.59
N ALA A 345 0.42 -16.95 -36.77
CA ALA A 345 1.73 -16.89 -37.41
C ALA A 345 2.13 -15.45 -37.80
N GLU A 346 1.19 -14.66 -38.35
CA GLU A 346 1.38 -13.23 -38.64
C GLU A 346 1.72 -12.43 -37.37
N ASP A 347 1.01 -12.69 -36.27
CA ASP A 347 1.25 -12.05 -34.98
C ASP A 347 2.63 -12.42 -34.41
N ARG A 348 3.07 -13.68 -34.54
CA ARG A 348 4.41 -14.13 -34.08
C ARG A 348 5.52 -13.52 -34.91
N LEU A 349 5.35 -13.49 -36.23
CA LEU A 349 6.29 -12.84 -37.14
C LEU A 349 6.43 -11.35 -36.81
N SER A 350 5.31 -10.63 -36.71
CA SER A 350 5.28 -9.22 -36.36
C SER A 350 5.89 -8.92 -34.98
N GLU A 351 5.64 -9.79 -33.98
CA GLU A 351 6.26 -9.68 -32.65
C GLU A 351 7.80 -9.73 -32.74
N LEU A 352 8.37 -10.72 -33.44
CA LEU A 352 9.83 -10.87 -33.55
C LEU A 352 10.47 -9.80 -34.45
N GLU A 353 9.82 -9.42 -35.54
CA GLU A 353 10.29 -8.34 -36.43
C GLU A 353 10.33 -6.98 -35.74
N THR A 354 9.47 -6.76 -34.75
CA THR A 354 9.47 -5.53 -33.95
C THR A 354 10.41 -5.63 -32.76
N TYR A 355 10.43 -6.77 -32.06
CA TYR A 355 11.20 -6.93 -30.81
C TYR A 355 12.71 -6.97 -31.03
N ILE A 356 13.18 -7.71 -32.04
CA ILE A 356 14.62 -7.91 -32.27
C ILE A 356 15.33 -6.56 -32.56
N PRO A 357 14.87 -5.73 -33.52
CA PRO A 357 15.53 -4.44 -33.78
C PRO A 357 15.43 -3.47 -32.60
N TRP A 358 14.35 -3.54 -31.81
CA TRP A 358 14.21 -2.72 -30.61
C TRP A 358 15.22 -3.11 -29.53
N LEU A 359 15.39 -4.41 -29.28
CA LEU A 359 16.41 -4.92 -28.35
C LEU A 359 17.82 -4.57 -28.84
N GLU A 360 18.12 -4.78 -30.12
CA GLU A 360 19.42 -4.41 -30.70
C GLU A 360 19.73 -2.93 -30.50
N LYS A 361 18.78 -2.05 -30.82
CA LYS A 361 18.94 -0.60 -30.63
C LYS A 361 19.11 -0.23 -29.16
N LEU A 362 18.42 -0.91 -28.25
CA LEU A 362 18.63 -0.75 -26.81
C LEU A 362 20.02 -1.22 -26.38
N GLU A 363 20.54 -2.31 -26.90
CA GLU A 363 21.88 -2.83 -26.59
C GLU A 363 22.99 -1.92 -27.13
N GLU A 364 22.82 -1.37 -28.33
CA GLU A 364 23.74 -0.42 -28.97
C GLU A 364 23.81 0.94 -28.26
N THR A 365 22.73 1.33 -27.59
CA THR A 365 22.68 2.60 -26.86
C THR A 365 23.68 2.55 -25.68
N PRO A 366 24.57 3.54 -25.48
CA PRO A 366 25.51 3.55 -24.37
C PRO A 366 24.81 3.48 -23.01
N PRO A 367 25.38 2.81 -21.99
CA PRO A 367 24.81 2.82 -20.65
C PRO A 367 24.87 4.25 -20.07
N PRO A 368 23.84 4.69 -19.29
CA PRO A 368 23.76 6.06 -18.79
C PRO A 368 25.00 6.55 -18.02
N ARG A 369 25.68 5.68 -17.27
CA ARG A 369 26.92 6.00 -16.55
C ARG A 369 28.13 6.35 -17.43
N GLU A 370 28.08 6.06 -18.74
CA GLU A 370 29.15 6.42 -19.69
C GLU A 370 28.94 7.81 -20.29
N ALA A 371 27.79 8.46 -20.06
CA ALA A 371 27.56 9.83 -20.48
C ALA A 371 28.55 10.78 -19.77
N VAL A 372 29.30 11.54 -20.56
CA VAL A 372 30.32 12.47 -20.08
C VAL A 372 29.71 13.84 -19.79
N THR A 373 28.56 14.15 -20.41
CA THR A 373 27.88 15.44 -20.27
C THR A 373 26.44 15.29 -19.81
N GLU A 374 25.91 16.34 -19.17
CA GLU A 374 24.49 16.39 -18.79
C GLU A 374 23.57 16.45 -20.01
N GLU A 375 24.04 17.01 -21.13
CA GLU A 375 23.33 17.05 -22.40
C GLU A 375 23.13 15.63 -22.97
N GLU A 376 24.18 14.81 -22.98
CA GLU A 376 24.08 13.39 -23.36
C GLU A 376 23.05 12.62 -22.51
N LEU A 377 22.98 12.87 -21.20
CA LEU A 377 21.96 12.26 -20.34
C LEU A 377 20.53 12.73 -20.67
N ARG A 378 20.36 13.99 -21.07
CA ARG A 378 19.05 14.52 -21.48
C ARG A 378 18.64 13.96 -22.84
N ASP A 379 19.57 13.84 -23.77
CA ASP A 379 19.34 13.24 -25.08
C ASP A 379 18.97 11.77 -24.93
N LEU A 380 19.73 11.02 -24.12
CA LEU A 380 19.40 9.63 -23.79
C LEU A 380 18.02 9.51 -23.12
N ARG A 381 17.65 10.43 -22.24
CA ARG A 381 16.29 10.48 -21.66
C ARG A 381 15.23 10.67 -22.73
N ALA A 382 15.47 11.57 -23.69
CA ALA A 382 14.53 11.84 -24.78
C ALA A 382 14.43 10.64 -25.73
N GLU A 383 15.54 9.95 -26.01
CA GLU A 383 15.54 8.71 -26.78
C GLU A 383 14.73 7.61 -26.09
N LEU A 384 15.00 7.35 -24.80
CA LEU A 384 14.27 6.36 -23.99
C LEU A 384 12.77 6.67 -23.87
N ALA A 385 12.38 7.95 -23.83
CA ALA A 385 10.98 8.37 -23.74
C ALA A 385 10.26 8.38 -25.10
N GLY A 386 10.98 8.33 -26.22
CA GLY A 386 10.43 8.40 -27.56
C GLY A 386 10.87 7.22 -28.43
N PRO A 387 11.89 7.36 -29.29
CA PRO A 387 12.32 6.33 -30.23
C PRO A 387 12.71 4.96 -29.65
N LEU A 388 12.98 4.87 -28.35
CA LEU A 388 13.32 3.63 -27.64
C LEU A 388 12.24 3.21 -26.63
N ALA A 389 11.09 3.90 -26.59
CA ALA A 389 9.98 3.49 -25.75
C ALA A 389 9.49 2.07 -26.14
N PRO A 390 9.04 1.24 -25.18
CA PRO A 390 8.53 -0.09 -25.46
C PRO A 390 7.40 -0.06 -26.52
N PRO A 391 7.54 -0.76 -27.66
CA PRO A 391 6.52 -0.77 -28.70
C PRO A 391 5.18 -1.39 -28.25
N ARG A 392 5.22 -2.28 -27.25
CA ARG A 392 4.05 -2.94 -26.67
C ARG A 392 4.15 -2.94 -25.14
N ALA A 393 3.03 -2.73 -24.47
CA ALA A 393 2.96 -2.64 -23.00
C ALA A 393 3.22 -3.98 -22.29
N ASP A 394 2.95 -5.12 -22.95
CA ASP A 394 3.19 -6.45 -22.39
C ASP A 394 4.68 -6.85 -22.39
N TRP A 395 5.56 -5.99 -22.94
CA TRP A 395 7.00 -6.24 -22.99
C TRP A 395 7.77 -5.72 -21.77
N ASP A 396 7.12 -5.06 -20.82
CA ASP A 396 7.77 -4.50 -19.62
C ASP A 396 8.59 -5.55 -18.85
N ALA A 397 8.10 -6.80 -18.82
CA ALA A 397 8.74 -7.91 -18.13
C ALA A 397 9.70 -8.75 -19.00
N THR A 398 9.95 -8.37 -20.26
CA THR A 398 10.94 -9.03 -21.12
C THR A 398 12.37 -8.60 -20.75
N ASP A 399 13.40 -9.22 -21.36
CA ASP A 399 14.79 -8.78 -21.17
C ASP A 399 14.99 -7.33 -21.64
N ALA A 400 14.45 -6.97 -22.80
CA ALA A 400 14.51 -5.62 -23.34
C ALA A 400 13.74 -4.60 -22.46
N GLY A 401 12.54 -4.95 -21.99
CA GLY A 401 11.74 -4.10 -21.11
C GLY A 401 12.42 -3.81 -19.78
N ARG A 402 13.06 -4.81 -19.18
CA ARG A 402 13.90 -4.64 -17.98
C ARG A 402 15.10 -3.75 -18.24
N LEU A 403 15.81 -3.95 -19.36
CA LEU A 403 16.96 -3.14 -19.75
C LEU A 403 16.56 -1.67 -19.92
N TRP A 404 15.47 -1.40 -20.67
CA TRP A 404 14.92 -0.06 -20.83
C TRP A 404 14.55 0.57 -19.49
N THR A 405 13.83 -0.15 -18.63
CA THR A 405 13.41 0.35 -17.30
C THR A 405 14.61 0.71 -16.42
N ALA A 406 15.62 -0.15 -16.39
CA ALA A 406 16.85 0.07 -15.63
C ALA A 406 17.59 1.33 -16.12
N ARG A 407 17.73 1.49 -17.44
CA ARG A 407 18.38 2.67 -18.04
C ARG A 407 17.59 3.94 -17.78
N ALA A 408 16.27 3.93 -17.94
CA ALA A 408 15.43 5.09 -17.66
C ALA A 408 15.53 5.53 -16.18
N ALA A 409 15.57 4.56 -15.26
CA ALA A 409 15.77 4.83 -13.84
C ALA A 409 17.16 5.41 -13.54
N GLU A 410 18.22 4.87 -14.15
CA GLU A 410 19.59 5.35 -13.98
C GLU A 410 19.77 6.78 -14.53
N VAL A 411 19.27 7.08 -15.73
CA VAL A 411 19.27 8.45 -16.29
C VAL A 411 18.56 9.44 -15.35
N LYS A 412 17.40 9.06 -14.83
CA LYS A 412 16.66 9.90 -13.87
C LYS A 412 17.47 10.15 -12.59
N ALA A 413 18.13 9.11 -12.06
CA ALA A 413 18.95 9.22 -10.86
C ALA A 413 20.15 10.14 -11.09
N LEU A 414 20.88 9.99 -12.20
CA LEU A 414 22.02 10.83 -12.55
C LEU A 414 21.62 12.31 -12.75
N LEU A 415 20.53 12.57 -13.48
CA LEU A 415 20.04 13.94 -13.66
C LEU A 415 19.61 14.59 -12.33
N THR A 416 18.98 13.81 -11.44
CA THR A 416 18.64 14.28 -10.08
C THR A 416 19.90 14.63 -9.29
N ALA A 417 20.91 13.76 -9.32
CA ALA A 417 22.16 14.00 -8.61
C ALA A 417 22.91 15.24 -9.13
N ILE A 418 22.88 15.49 -10.44
CA ILE A 418 23.46 16.70 -11.04
C ILE A 418 22.72 17.96 -10.56
N ASP A 419 21.39 17.92 -10.49
CA ASP A 419 20.59 19.05 -10.01
C ASP A 419 20.80 19.33 -8.51
N ASP A 420 20.90 18.27 -7.71
CA ASP A 420 21.23 18.36 -6.28
C ASP A 420 22.63 18.96 -6.08
N LEU A 421 23.62 18.53 -6.88
CA LEU A 421 24.97 19.06 -6.85
C LEU A 421 25.00 20.55 -7.26
N ARG A 422 24.30 20.92 -8.33
CA ARG A 422 24.17 22.31 -8.78
C ARG A 422 23.54 23.18 -7.71
N THR A 423 22.44 22.71 -7.11
CA THR A 423 21.76 23.41 -6.03
C THR A 423 22.67 23.57 -4.81
N TRP A 424 23.45 22.55 -4.47
CA TRP A 424 24.41 22.62 -3.38
C TRP A 424 25.51 23.66 -3.64
N TYR A 425 26.09 23.69 -4.85
CA TYR A 425 27.10 24.68 -5.24
C TYR A 425 26.53 26.09 -5.31
N GLN A 426 25.33 26.27 -5.86
CA GLN A 426 24.69 27.59 -5.93
C GLN A 426 24.45 28.15 -4.54
N ARG A 427 23.90 27.34 -3.62
CA ARG A 427 23.78 27.74 -2.21
C ARG A 427 25.14 28.05 -1.59
N ALA A 428 26.17 27.29 -1.93
CA ALA A 428 27.53 27.56 -1.47
C ALA A 428 28.12 28.87 -1.96
N TYR A 429 27.84 29.20 -3.22
CA TYR A 429 28.21 30.48 -3.79
C TYR A 429 27.41 31.62 -3.15
N ASP A 430 26.09 31.52 -3.05
CA ASP A 430 25.22 32.55 -2.48
C ASP A 430 25.57 32.83 -1.01
N ASP A 431 25.82 31.78 -0.22
CA ASP A 431 26.26 31.91 1.17
C ASP A 431 27.62 32.63 1.27
N ALA A 432 28.57 32.27 0.38
CA ALA A 432 29.90 32.87 0.37
C ALA A 432 29.87 34.33 -0.10
N ASP A 433 29.05 34.64 -1.11
CA ASP A 433 28.84 36.00 -1.60
C ASP A 433 28.17 36.87 -0.54
N ALA A 434 27.18 36.34 0.19
CA ALA A 434 26.56 37.04 1.31
C ALA A 434 27.57 37.36 2.42
N LEU A 435 28.48 36.43 2.74
CA LEU A 435 29.58 36.66 3.69
C LEU A 435 30.59 37.68 3.17
N TRP A 436 30.91 37.67 1.88
CA TRP A 436 31.88 38.58 1.27
C TRP A 436 31.36 40.02 1.13
N THR A 437 30.10 40.16 0.73
CA THR A 437 29.43 41.46 0.54
C THR A 437 28.82 42.00 1.83
N PHE A 438 28.87 41.23 2.92
CA PHE A 438 28.20 41.51 4.18
C PHE A 438 26.69 41.72 4.02
N THR A 439 26.08 41.08 3.01
CA THR A 439 24.64 41.16 2.77
C THR A 439 23.88 40.68 4.01
N GLY A 440 22.89 41.46 4.45
CA GLY A 440 22.11 41.19 5.67
C GLY A 440 22.71 41.76 6.97
N HIS A 441 23.91 42.36 6.94
CA HIS A 441 24.48 43.05 8.10
C HIS A 441 24.06 44.52 8.13
N THR A 442 23.75 45.05 9.32
CA THR A 442 23.40 46.47 9.48
C THR A 442 24.65 47.33 9.66
N ALA A 443 24.61 48.57 9.16
CA ALA A 443 25.74 49.51 9.20
C ALA A 443 26.24 49.88 10.62
N GLY A 444 25.58 49.39 11.69
CA GLY A 444 25.86 49.73 13.09
C GLY A 444 26.97 48.94 13.77
N GLY A 445 27.60 47.97 13.10
CA GLY A 445 28.72 47.21 13.63
C GLY A 445 28.69 45.76 13.17
N LEU A 446 29.70 45.37 12.40
CA LEU A 446 29.94 43.98 12.01
C LEU A 446 30.39 43.18 13.22
N ASP A 447 29.68 42.09 13.53
CA ASP A 447 30.17 41.05 14.44
C ASP A 447 31.26 40.25 13.72
N TRP A 448 32.49 40.75 13.81
CA TRP A 448 33.66 40.12 13.19
C TRP A 448 33.89 38.68 13.68
N THR A 449 33.46 38.35 14.91
CA THR A 449 33.68 37.01 15.48
C THR A 449 32.66 36.02 14.93
N GLY A 450 31.39 36.42 14.85
CA GLY A 450 30.34 35.64 14.19
C GLY A 450 30.66 35.40 12.71
N TRP A 451 31.00 36.48 12.00
CA TRP A 451 31.39 36.41 10.59
C TRP A 451 32.58 35.46 10.35
N ALA A 452 33.66 35.58 11.14
CA ALA A 452 34.84 34.72 10.98
C ALA A 452 34.50 33.23 11.18
N ARG A 453 33.63 32.91 12.15
CA ARG A 453 33.17 31.54 12.40
C ARG A 453 32.35 30.99 11.23
N ASP A 454 31.49 31.80 10.63
CA ASP A 454 30.67 31.39 9.49
C ASP A 454 31.53 31.16 8.24
N VAL A 455 32.57 31.98 8.04
CA VAL A 455 33.59 31.77 7.01
C VAL A 455 34.35 30.46 7.25
N GLU A 456 34.86 30.22 8.47
CA GLU A 456 35.57 28.97 8.81
C GLU A 456 34.68 27.74 8.58
N LYS A 457 33.43 27.79 9.04
CA LYS A 457 32.44 26.72 8.81
C LYS A 457 32.18 26.51 7.32
N ARG A 458 32.28 27.53 6.48
CA ARG A 458 32.05 27.40 5.03
C ARG A 458 33.25 26.83 4.29
N LEU A 459 34.46 27.16 4.73
CA LEU A 459 35.72 26.65 4.20
C LEU A 459 36.12 25.27 4.75
N ASP A 460 35.31 24.68 5.62
CA ASP A 460 35.53 23.35 6.17
C ASP A 460 35.65 22.29 5.06
N PRO A 461 36.82 21.66 4.87
CA PRO A 461 37.05 20.69 3.80
C PRO A 461 36.29 19.37 4.03
N SER A 462 35.71 19.17 5.22
CA SER A 462 34.89 17.99 5.51
C SER A 462 33.49 18.07 4.90
N LYS A 463 33.03 19.26 4.48
CA LYS A 463 31.76 19.42 3.78
C LYS A 463 31.85 18.85 2.37
N LYS A 464 31.14 17.74 2.16
CA LYS A 464 31.01 17.09 0.86
C LYS A 464 29.66 17.46 0.21
N PRO A 465 29.58 17.44 -1.13
CA PRO A 465 28.30 17.51 -1.82
C PRO A 465 27.37 16.34 -1.44
N PRO A 466 26.05 16.48 -1.66
CA PRO A 466 25.12 15.37 -1.50
C PRO A 466 25.42 14.29 -2.54
N HIS A 467 25.51 13.03 -2.07
CA HIS A 467 25.82 11.80 -2.81
C HIS A 467 27.30 11.46 -3.00
#